data_AF-A0A1Z4LK28-F1
#
_entry.id   AF-A0A1Z4LK28-F1
#
_cell.length_a   1.000
_cell.length_b   1.000
_cell.length_c   1.000
_cell.angle_alpha   90.00
_cell.angle_beta   90.00
_cell.angle_gamma   90.00
#
_symmetry.space_group_name_H-M   'P 1'
#
loop_
_entity.id
_entity.type
_entity.pdbx_description
1 polymer ?
#
loop_
_entity_poly.entity_id
_entity_poly.type
_entity_poly.pdbx_seq_one_letter_code
_entity_poly.pdbx_strand_id
1 'polypeptide(L)'
;MTVKKTALSFLYRNAWLNLRASFNMHSYNSDRKAMTNPSTYYWTLIRINAAGNRQVQPIPSAQTFFNQIFAKLIDVSNPNNKDIQLQLLNLYGDASVDKRINAQRCLLCFISWEIEKVCLNLEKQFGATGGFTSRDLLPYVLDDDGRLDSKNSYQCYSLEILNSFDINQSSLSSWTSRKVKQHPSLSKFLLECGIYLLSDWAILNDTQPKQLERILSQFHSLTATEIQQYKWLLQSYHTVYRAQRLQQRKARTSKCQPPSVEQLEQISDKLNNLSQGKYSYEPNNLMSKLQQLSGYLREYRIHVRGGYLAKESIDAADTNISAINNSENEAENQTSEFLKLYRPQFIECLDNALTTVTEARVKKIQRKDAIKAKKFITALELFHCQGLSMTEIAKRIELKAQFQVTRLLKLKELRADITNEVLALLKNRVLYLVKSYASLEKLQALESQITIALTEQVTNLIAEAEIEASASRTNSNRSRFASRLCEYLDLREK
;
A
#
# COMPACT_ATOMS: atom_id res chain seq x y z
N MET A 1 22.57 -12.87 38.80
CA MET A 1 22.24 -12.40 37.42
C MET A 1 21.40 -13.41 36.60
N THR A 2 20.77 -14.40 37.26
CA THR A 2 20.07 -15.51 36.58
C THR A 2 18.57 -15.56 36.90
N VAL A 3 18.06 -14.69 37.78
CA VAL A 3 16.64 -14.63 38.17
C VAL A 3 15.85 -13.55 37.39
N LYS A 4 16.53 -12.62 36.71
CA LYS A 4 15.89 -11.60 35.85
C LYS A 4 15.49 -12.10 34.44
N LYS A 5 15.94 -13.30 34.02
CA LYS A 5 15.59 -13.86 32.71
C LYS A 5 14.24 -14.59 32.69
N THR A 6 13.73 -15.03 33.84
CA THR A 6 12.49 -15.84 33.89
C THR A 6 11.22 -14.99 33.99
N ALA A 7 11.29 -13.78 34.56
CA ALA A 7 10.16 -12.85 34.66
C ALA A 7 9.79 -12.17 33.32
N LEU A 8 10.76 -11.99 32.41
CA LEU A 8 10.54 -11.44 31.07
C LEU A 8 9.83 -12.42 30.13
N SER A 9 9.93 -13.73 30.35
CA SER A 9 9.21 -14.73 29.55
C SER A 9 7.72 -14.83 29.91
N PHE A 10 7.34 -14.45 31.13
CA PHE A 10 5.96 -14.51 31.60
C PHE A 10 5.16 -13.24 31.21
N LEU A 11 5.84 -12.10 31.11
CA LEU A 11 5.23 -10.84 30.65
C LEU A 11 5.00 -10.80 29.14
N TYR A 12 5.81 -11.51 28.34
CA TYR A 12 5.62 -11.62 26.89
C TYR A 12 4.45 -12.54 26.48
N ARG A 13 4.05 -13.51 27.32
CA ARG A 13 2.90 -14.38 27.03
C ARG A 13 1.54 -13.72 27.27
N ASN A 14 1.45 -12.77 28.20
CA ASN A 14 0.16 -12.12 28.54
C ASN A 14 -0.11 -10.84 27.72
N ALA A 15 0.91 -10.22 27.13
CA ALA A 15 0.74 -9.07 26.23
C ALA A 15 0.07 -9.47 24.89
N TRP A 16 0.29 -10.70 24.42
CA TRP A 16 -0.26 -11.17 23.14
C TRP A 16 -1.73 -11.66 23.23
N LEU A 17 -2.25 -11.92 24.43
CA LEU A 17 -3.66 -12.28 24.64
C LEU A 17 -4.56 -11.06 24.96
N ASN A 18 -4.01 -9.98 25.52
CA ASN A 18 -4.78 -8.78 25.86
C ASN A 18 -4.90 -7.75 24.72
N LEU A 19 -4.06 -7.82 23.68
CA LEU A 19 -4.15 -6.96 22.50
C LEU A 19 -5.33 -7.28 21.56
N ARG A 20 -6.14 -8.30 21.87
CA ARG A 20 -7.36 -8.64 21.13
C ARG A 20 -8.65 -8.08 21.76
N ALA A 21 -8.59 -7.46 22.93
CA ALA A 21 -9.78 -7.12 23.73
C ALA A 21 -10.05 -5.62 23.96
N SER A 22 -9.11 -4.70 23.70
CA SER A 22 -9.29 -3.30 24.09
C SER A 22 -8.74 -2.35 23.04
N PHE A 23 -9.55 -1.95 22.06
CA PHE A 23 -9.47 -0.64 21.42
C PHE A 23 -10.80 -0.37 20.72
N ASN A 24 -11.71 0.28 21.44
CA ASN A 24 -12.99 0.75 20.94
C ASN A 24 -13.23 2.17 21.48
N MET A 25 -13.84 3.00 20.63
CA MET A 25 -14.42 4.32 20.91
C MET A 25 -13.44 5.45 21.20
N HIS A 26 -13.26 6.37 20.24
CA HIS A 26 -14.00 7.63 20.19
C HIS A 26 -13.75 8.36 18.85
N SER A 27 -14.79 9.05 18.38
CA SER A 27 -14.86 9.88 17.17
C SER A 27 -15.22 9.18 15.84
N TYR A 28 -16.50 8.86 15.69
CA TYR A 28 -17.36 9.03 14.50
C TYR A 28 -18.75 8.49 14.88
N ASN A 29 -19.41 9.21 15.80
CA ASN A 29 -20.66 8.79 16.41
C ASN A 29 -21.65 9.94 16.29
N SER A 30 -22.35 10.00 15.15
CA SER A 30 -23.63 10.72 15.07
C SER A 30 -24.69 10.00 14.22
N ASP A 31 -24.31 9.06 13.34
CA ASP A 31 -25.32 8.34 12.52
C ASP A 31 -25.46 6.83 12.81
N ARG A 32 -24.83 6.28 13.86
CA ARG A 32 -24.87 4.84 14.19
C ARG A 32 -25.56 4.50 15.52
N LYS A 33 -26.68 5.16 15.81
CA LYS A 33 -27.61 4.74 16.89
C LYS A 33 -28.97 4.27 16.38
N ALA A 34 -29.01 3.62 15.22
CA ALA A 34 -30.09 2.68 14.90
C ALA A 34 -29.53 1.26 15.03
N MET A 35 -29.91 0.60 16.12
CA MET A 35 -29.65 -0.83 16.33
C MET A 35 -30.47 -1.61 15.30
N THR A 36 -29.91 -1.83 14.10
CA THR A 36 -30.58 -2.58 13.03
C THR A 36 -30.59 -4.07 13.41
N ASN A 37 -31.76 -4.58 13.75
CA ASN A 37 -32.02 -6.00 13.95
C ASN A 37 -31.49 -6.80 12.73
N PRO A 38 -30.70 -7.89 12.88
CA PRO A 38 -30.11 -8.65 11.77
C PRO A 38 -31.11 -9.07 10.70
N SER A 39 -32.37 -9.26 11.09
CA SER A 39 -33.48 -9.57 10.19
C SER A 39 -33.69 -8.48 9.12
N THR A 40 -33.44 -7.20 9.44
CA THR A 40 -33.63 -6.08 8.51
C THR A 40 -32.80 -6.17 7.24
N TYR A 41 -31.70 -6.93 7.27
CA TYR A 41 -30.84 -7.15 6.12
C TYR A 41 -31.55 -7.91 4.98
N TYR A 42 -32.64 -8.63 5.28
CA TYR A 42 -33.39 -9.38 4.27
C TYR A 42 -34.49 -8.57 3.58
N TRP A 43 -34.71 -7.30 3.93
CA TRP A 43 -35.69 -6.46 3.23
C TRP A 43 -35.24 -5.02 3.02
N THR A 44 -33.99 -4.71 3.37
CA THR A 44 -33.37 -3.43 3.06
C THR A 44 -32.20 -3.64 2.10
N LEU A 45 -32.24 -2.97 0.96
CA LEU A 45 -31.21 -3.02 -0.07
C LEU A 45 -30.22 -1.88 0.14
N ILE A 46 -28.93 -2.19 0.10
CA ILE A 46 -27.88 -1.18 0.02
C ILE A 46 -27.57 -0.91 -1.43
N ARG A 47 -27.61 0.37 -1.81
CA ARG A 47 -27.26 0.84 -3.15
C ARG A 47 -26.42 2.11 -3.08
N ILE A 48 -25.83 2.48 -4.19
CA ILE A 48 -25.20 3.79 -4.40
C ILE A 48 -26.13 4.69 -5.22
N ASN A 49 -26.15 5.98 -4.91
CA ASN A 49 -26.84 6.96 -5.76
C ASN A 49 -25.94 7.48 -6.88
N ALA A 50 -26.51 8.31 -7.77
CA ALA A 50 -25.76 8.91 -8.88
C ALA A 50 -24.55 9.77 -8.42
N ALA A 51 -24.55 10.22 -7.17
CA ALA A 51 -23.44 10.95 -6.55
C ALA A 51 -22.44 10.03 -5.82
N GLY A 52 -22.57 8.70 -5.95
CA GLY A 52 -21.69 7.71 -5.30
C GLY A 52 -21.95 7.52 -3.80
N ASN A 53 -22.98 8.14 -3.23
CA ASN A 53 -23.29 8.04 -1.81
C ASN A 53 -24.13 6.80 -1.51
N ARG A 54 -23.81 6.15 -0.38
CA ARG A 54 -24.54 5.04 0.19
C ARG A 54 -26.00 5.41 0.47
N GLN A 55 -26.93 4.56 0.03
CA GLN A 55 -28.36 4.64 0.34
C GLN A 55 -28.88 3.27 0.80
N VAL A 56 -29.74 3.28 1.82
CA VAL A 56 -30.48 2.11 2.27
C VAL A 56 -31.92 2.28 1.84
N GLN A 57 -32.39 1.37 0.99
CA GLN A 57 -33.74 1.40 0.45
C GLN A 57 -34.53 0.18 0.99
N PRO A 58 -35.58 0.39 1.80
CA PRO A 58 -36.48 -0.71 2.16
C PRO A 58 -37.25 -1.18 0.92
N ILE A 59 -37.41 -2.49 0.78
CA ILE A 59 -38.23 -3.13 -0.24
C ILE A 59 -39.51 -3.64 0.43
N PRO A 60 -40.65 -2.94 0.32
CA PRO A 60 -41.88 -3.28 1.04
C PRO A 60 -42.36 -4.71 0.77
N SER A 61 -42.29 -5.15 -0.50
CA SER A 61 -42.71 -6.52 -0.87
C SER A 61 -41.88 -7.59 -0.16
N ALA A 62 -40.56 -7.38 -0.05
CA ALA A 62 -39.66 -8.28 0.66
C ALA A 62 -39.92 -8.26 2.17
N GLN A 63 -40.22 -7.10 2.75
CA GLN A 63 -40.54 -6.98 4.18
C GLN A 63 -41.83 -7.71 4.53
N THR A 64 -42.91 -7.49 3.77
CA THR A 64 -44.19 -8.19 3.97
C THR A 64 -44.02 -9.69 3.83
N PHE A 65 -43.32 -10.14 2.78
CA PHE A 65 -43.03 -11.55 2.54
C PHE A 65 -42.21 -12.18 3.67
N PHE A 66 -41.12 -11.53 4.07
CA PHE A 66 -40.25 -12.00 5.16
C PHE A 66 -41.04 -12.12 6.46
N ASN A 67 -41.81 -11.10 6.82
CA ASN A 67 -42.62 -11.12 8.03
C ASN A 67 -43.72 -12.19 7.98
N GLN A 68 -44.32 -12.48 6.83
CA GLN A 68 -45.31 -13.55 6.70
C GLN A 68 -44.71 -14.94 6.92
N ILE A 69 -43.53 -15.22 6.36
CA ILE A 69 -42.88 -16.53 6.44
C ILE A 69 -42.27 -16.76 7.83
N PHE A 70 -41.64 -15.71 8.37
CA PHE A 70 -40.91 -15.78 9.62
C PHE A 70 -41.70 -15.21 10.80
N ALA A 71 -43.02 -14.99 10.65
CA ALA A 71 -43.91 -14.47 11.70
C ALA A 71 -43.76 -15.20 13.04
N LYS A 72 -43.56 -16.52 12.99
CA LYS A 72 -43.38 -17.39 14.17
C LYS A 72 -41.96 -17.40 14.75
N LEU A 73 -40.96 -16.90 14.02
CA LEU A 73 -39.55 -16.88 14.40
C LEU A 73 -39.09 -15.52 14.97
N ILE A 74 -39.91 -14.47 14.81
CA ILE A 74 -39.61 -13.12 15.35
C ILE A 74 -39.80 -13.08 16.89
N ASP A 75 -40.57 -14.01 17.46
CA ASP A 75 -40.82 -14.14 18.91
C ASP A 75 -39.71 -14.95 19.65
N VAL A 76 -38.81 -15.59 18.90
CA VAL A 76 -37.70 -16.36 19.46
C VAL A 76 -36.40 -15.62 19.13
N SER A 77 -35.79 -15.01 20.15
CA SER A 77 -34.47 -14.36 20.14
C SER A 77 -33.56 -14.76 18.97
N ASN A 78 -33.28 -13.82 18.06
CA ASN A 78 -32.29 -13.90 16.97
C ASN A 78 -32.27 -15.23 16.18
N PRO A 79 -33.16 -15.44 15.19
CA PRO A 79 -33.06 -16.58 14.30
C PRO A 79 -31.67 -16.63 13.63
N ASN A 80 -31.06 -17.81 13.63
CA ASN A 80 -29.77 -18.04 13.01
C ASN A 80 -29.86 -17.75 11.50
N ASN A 81 -29.01 -16.85 10.99
CA ASN A 81 -28.98 -16.48 9.58
C ASN A 81 -28.88 -17.67 8.63
N LYS A 82 -28.24 -18.76 9.08
CA LYS A 82 -28.14 -19.99 8.28
C LYS A 82 -29.51 -20.61 8.00
N ASP A 83 -30.40 -20.63 8.99
CA ASP A 83 -31.72 -21.25 8.88
C ASP A 83 -32.65 -20.39 8.03
N ILE A 84 -32.55 -19.06 8.17
CA ILE A 84 -33.25 -18.09 7.31
C ILE A 84 -32.81 -18.27 5.85
N GLN A 85 -31.50 -18.32 5.59
CA GLN A 85 -30.95 -18.49 4.25
C GLN A 85 -31.36 -19.83 3.62
N LEU A 86 -31.32 -20.93 4.39
CA LEU A 86 -31.80 -22.24 3.95
C LEU A 86 -33.26 -22.20 3.51
N GLN A 87 -34.12 -21.59 4.34
CA GLN A 87 -35.55 -21.50 4.04
C GLN A 87 -35.82 -20.61 2.83
N LEU A 88 -35.14 -19.47 2.71
CA LEU A 88 -35.25 -18.60 1.53
C LEU A 88 -34.75 -19.27 0.25
N LEU A 89 -33.68 -20.08 0.31
CA LEU A 89 -33.19 -20.83 -0.85
C LEU A 89 -34.16 -21.93 -1.30
N ASN A 90 -34.82 -22.61 -0.36
CA ASN A 90 -35.87 -23.56 -0.70
C ASN A 90 -37.05 -22.87 -1.40
N LEU A 91 -37.45 -21.69 -0.93
CA LEU A 91 -38.51 -20.88 -1.54
C LEU A 91 -38.10 -20.28 -2.89
N TYR A 92 -36.81 -20.01 -3.10
CA TYR A 92 -36.26 -19.64 -4.40
C TYR A 92 -36.39 -20.79 -5.41
N GLY A 93 -36.32 -22.04 -4.96
CA GLY A 93 -36.59 -23.23 -5.79
C GLY A 93 -38.07 -23.56 -6.01
N ASP A 94 -39.01 -22.87 -5.36
CA ASP A 94 -40.45 -23.15 -5.41
C ASP A 94 -41.03 -22.90 -6.83
N ALA A 95 -42.08 -23.63 -7.20
CA ALA A 95 -42.81 -23.46 -8.45
C ALA A 95 -43.58 -22.12 -8.51
N SER A 96 -43.96 -21.57 -7.36
CA SER A 96 -44.64 -20.27 -7.28
C SER A 96 -43.70 -19.12 -7.64
N VAL A 97 -44.03 -18.42 -8.74
CA VAL A 97 -43.26 -17.27 -9.23
C VAL A 97 -43.15 -16.16 -8.19
N ASP A 98 -44.24 -15.83 -7.49
CA ASP A 98 -44.24 -14.76 -6.48
C ASP A 98 -43.35 -15.10 -5.27
N LYS A 99 -43.39 -16.35 -4.80
CA LYS A 99 -42.51 -16.79 -3.71
C LYS A 99 -41.06 -16.78 -4.13
N ARG A 100 -40.75 -17.25 -5.34
CA ARG A 100 -39.41 -17.27 -5.90
C ARG A 100 -38.83 -15.86 -6.00
N ILE A 101 -39.58 -14.93 -6.59
CA ILE A 101 -39.14 -13.53 -6.77
C ILE A 101 -38.90 -12.85 -5.42
N ASN A 102 -39.81 -13.00 -4.46
CA ASN A 102 -39.63 -12.35 -3.15
C ASN A 102 -38.52 -13.00 -2.32
N ALA A 103 -38.34 -14.32 -2.38
CA ALA A 103 -37.22 -15.01 -1.74
C ALA A 103 -35.87 -14.57 -2.34
N GLN A 104 -35.80 -14.45 -3.66
CA GLN A 104 -34.64 -13.90 -4.36
C GLN A 104 -34.33 -12.48 -3.90
N ARG A 105 -35.33 -11.58 -3.83
CA ARG A 105 -35.15 -10.21 -3.31
C ARG A 105 -34.60 -10.21 -1.90
N CYS A 106 -35.11 -11.06 -1.01
CA CYS A 106 -34.60 -11.14 0.35
C CYS A 106 -33.12 -11.55 0.42
N LEU A 107 -32.71 -12.52 -0.41
CA LEU A 107 -31.33 -12.96 -0.49
C LEU A 107 -30.41 -11.89 -1.10
N LEU A 108 -30.87 -11.16 -2.12
CA LEU A 108 -30.12 -10.05 -2.72
C LEU A 108 -29.93 -8.88 -1.75
N CYS A 109 -30.97 -8.51 -0.99
CA CYS A 109 -30.84 -7.55 0.10
C CYS A 109 -29.74 -7.97 1.07
N PHE A 110 -29.75 -9.23 1.53
CA PHE A 110 -28.73 -9.74 2.44
C PHE A 110 -27.32 -9.70 1.83
N ILE A 111 -27.18 -10.06 0.55
CA ILE A 111 -25.92 -10.00 -0.17
C ILE A 111 -25.41 -8.55 -0.24
N SER A 112 -26.26 -7.56 -0.53
CA SER A 112 -25.87 -6.15 -0.58
C SER A 112 -25.25 -5.65 0.75
N TRP A 113 -25.81 -6.09 1.88
CA TRP A 113 -25.25 -5.82 3.21
C TRP A 113 -23.88 -6.48 3.43
N GLU A 114 -23.73 -7.73 3.02
CA GLU A 114 -22.44 -8.44 3.13
C GLU A 114 -21.38 -7.84 2.19
N ILE A 115 -21.75 -7.35 1.00
CA ILE A 115 -20.84 -6.64 0.10
C ILE A 115 -20.32 -5.36 0.76
N GLU A 116 -21.23 -4.53 1.30
CA GLU A 116 -20.83 -3.32 2.03
C GLU A 116 -19.90 -3.66 3.19
N LYS A 117 -20.26 -4.65 4.00
CA LYS A 117 -19.46 -5.07 5.15
C LYS A 117 -18.06 -5.51 4.73
N VAL A 118 -17.91 -6.16 3.57
CA VAL A 118 -16.59 -6.52 3.04
C VAL A 118 -15.80 -5.28 2.64
N CYS A 119 -16.42 -4.30 1.98
CA CYS A 119 -15.78 -3.04 1.60
C CYS A 119 -15.34 -2.25 2.84
N LEU A 120 -16.19 -2.15 3.87
CA LEU A 120 -15.84 -1.53 5.15
C LEU A 120 -14.67 -2.24 5.85
N ASN A 121 -14.62 -3.57 5.76
CA ASN A 121 -13.49 -4.33 6.31
C ASN A 121 -12.19 -4.12 5.52
N LEU A 122 -12.27 -3.95 4.20
CA LEU A 122 -11.12 -3.63 3.36
C LEU A 122 -10.59 -2.22 3.66
N GLU A 123 -11.47 -1.23 3.78
CA GLU A 123 -11.13 0.12 4.24
C GLU A 123 -10.47 0.08 5.63
N LYS A 124 -11.07 -0.64 6.58
CA LYS A 124 -10.50 -0.75 7.93
C LYS A 124 -9.10 -1.38 7.94
N GLN A 125 -8.85 -2.34 7.04
CA GLN A 125 -7.57 -3.08 6.99
C GLN A 125 -6.50 -2.35 6.18
N PHE A 126 -6.88 -1.69 5.09
CA PHE A 126 -5.92 -1.19 4.09
C PHE A 126 -6.20 0.25 3.63
N GLY A 127 -7.32 0.86 4.03
CA GLY A 127 -7.72 2.20 3.59
C GLY A 127 -6.70 3.27 3.95
N ALA A 128 -6.13 3.20 5.16
CA ALA A 128 -5.08 4.12 5.60
C ALA A 128 -3.79 3.99 4.78
N THR A 129 -3.37 2.76 4.43
CA THR A 129 -2.14 2.52 3.67
C THR A 129 -2.31 2.73 2.18
N GLY A 130 -3.49 2.42 1.63
CA GLY A 130 -3.80 2.54 0.20
C GLY A 130 -4.48 3.86 -0.20
N GLY A 131 -4.79 4.73 0.76
CA GLY A 131 -5.40 6.04 0.50
C GLY A 131 -6.82 5.98 -0.09
N PHE A 132 -7.63 5.00 0.30
CA PHE A 132 -9.01 4.83 -0.19
C PHE A 132 -9.98 4.57 0.96
N THR A 133 -11.26 4.82 0.69
CA THR A 133 -12.39 4.57 1.60
C THR A 133 -13.34 3.53 1.01
N SER A 134 -14.30 3.04 1.80
CA SER A 134 -15.34 2.15 1.28
C SER A 134 -16.12 2.79 0.14
N ARG A 135 -16.29 4.12 0.12
CA ARG A 135 -16.97 4.84 -0.97
C ARG A 135 -16.31 4.64 -2.33
N ASP A 136 -15.00 4.46 -2.35
CA ASP A 136 -14.24 4.19 -3.57
C ASP A 136 -14.41 2.74 -4.04
N LEU A 137 -14.72 1.81 -3.13
CA LEU A 137 -14.88 0.39 -3.43
C LEU A 137 -16.30 0.02 -3.90
N LEU A 138 -17.33 0.64 -3.32
CA LEU A 138 -18.73 0.28 -3.57
C LEU A 138 -19.13 0.34 -5.06
N PRO A 139 -18.69 1.33 -5.88
CA PRO A 139 -19.02 1.38 -7.30
C PRO A 139 -18.60 0.15 -8.12
N TYR A 140 -17.62 -0.61 -7.64
CA TYR A 140 -17.15 -1.81 -8.35
C TYR A 140 -17.99 -3.06 -8.06
N VAL A 141 -18.78 -3.07 -6.98
CA VAL A 141 -19.39 -4.31 -6.47
C VAL A 141 -20.86 -4.15 -6.02
N LEU A 142 -21.36 -2.92 -5.87
CA LEU A 142 -22.77 -2.61 -5.63
C LEU A 142 -23.39 -1.94 -6.85
N ASP A 143 -23.77 -2.77 -7.81
CA ASP A 143 -24.44 -2.41 -9.06
C ASP A 143 -25.93 -2.78 -9.08
N ASP A 144 -26.45 -3.31 -7.97
CA ASP A 144 -27.83 -3.76 -7.83
C ASP A 144 -28.78 -2.57 -7.61
N ASP A 145 -29.73 -2.37 -8.52
CA ASP A 145 -30.77 -1.35 -8.45
C ASP A 145 -32.08 -1.85 -7.82
N GLY A 146 -32.10 -3.12 -7.39
CA GLY A 146 -33.24 -3.80 -6.79
C GLY A 146 -34.30 -4.24 -7.80
N ARG A 147 -34.06 -4.07 -9.10
CA ARG A 147 -34.97 -4.51 -10.15
C ARG A 147 -34.61 -5.92 -10.59
N LEU A 148 -35.62 -6.79 -10.66
CA LEU A 148 -35.48 -8.16 -11.15
C LEU A 148 -36.00 -8.30 -12.59
N ASP A 149 -36.13 -7.19 -13.31
CA ASP A 149 -36.75 -7.17 -14.63
C ASP A 149 -35.84 -7.85 -15.66
N SER A 150 -36.35 -8.93 -16.26
CA SER A 150 -35.69 -9.74 -17.30
C SER A 150 -35.50 -9.03 -18.65
N LYS A 151 -35.88 -7.75 -18.75
CA LYS A 151 -35.86 -7.00 -20.02
C LYS A 151 -34.46 -6.49 -20.41
N ASN A 152 -33.54 -6.41 -19.46
CA ASN A 152 -32.15 -6.05 -19.73
C ASN A 152 -31.28 -7.31 -19.63
N SER A 153 -30.39 -7.51 -20.60
CA SER A 153 -29.40 -8.60 -20.60
C SER A 153 -28.31 -8.44 -19.52
N TYR A 154 -28.36 -7.35 -18.73
CA TYR A 154 -27.43 -7.07 -17.67
C TYR A 154 -27.83 -7.83 -16.39
N GLN A 155 -26.93 -8.64 -15.87
CA GLN A 155 -27.08 -9.28 -14.56
C GLN A 155 -26.25 -8.50 -13.55
N CYS A 156 -26.86 -8.09 -12.44
CA CYS A 156 -26.13 -7.43 -11.37
C CYS A 156 -25.21 -8.42 -10.64
N TYR A 157 -24.13 -7.90 -10.05
CA TYR A 157 -23.12 -8.73 -9.40
C TYR A 157 -23.67 -9.51 -8.20
N SER A 158 -24.61 -8.92 -7.44
CA SER A 158 -25.31 -9.60 -6.35
C SER A 158 -26.04 -10.87 -6.83
N LEU A 159 -26.61 -10.82 -8.05
CA LEU A 159 -27.28 -11.97 -8.67
C LEU A 159 -26.28 -13.04 -9.12
N GLU A 160 -25.12 -12.65 -9.65
CA GLU A 160 -24.05 -13.59 -9.98
C GLU A 160 -23.53 -14.34 -8.73
N ILE A 161 -23.41 -13.62 -7.60
CA ILE A 161 -23.04 -14.22 -6.31
C ILE A 161 -24.09 -15.24 -5.88
N LEU A 162 -25.38 -14.89 -5.95
CA LEU A 162 -26.47 -15.78 -5.58
C LEU A 162 -26.53 -17.03 -6.48
N ASN A 163 -26.42 -16.85 -7.80
CA ASN A 163 -26.49 -17.95 -8.77
C ASN A 163 -25.33 -18.93 -8.67
N SER A 164 -24.16 -18.47 -8.21
CA SER A 164 -22.99 -19.32 -8.00
C SER A 164 -22.89 -19.89 -6.58
N PHE A 165 -23.80 -19.55 -5.68
CA PHE A 165 -23.73 -19.98 -4.28
C PHE A 165 -24.03 -21.47 -4.10
N ASP A 166 -23.16 -22.16 -3.36
CA ASP A 166 -23.37 -23.54 -2.91
C ASP A 166 -23.40 -23.62 -1.37
N ILE A 167 -24.54 -24.06 -0.86
CA ILE A 167 -24.81 -24.18 0.57
C ILE A 167 -23.97 -25.24 1.27
N ASN A 168 -23.55 -26.28 0.55
CA ASN A 168 -22.75 -27.37 1.12
C ASN A 168 -21.28 -26.95 1.31
N GLN A 169 -20.84 -25.89 0.62
CA GLN A 169 -19.45 -25.45 0.63
C GLN A 169 -19.18 -24.35 1.66
N SER A 170 -20.12 -23.42 1.88
CA SER A 170 -19.92 -22.29 2.80
C SER A 170 -21.22 -21.56 3.16
N SER A 171 -21.18 -20.66 4.14
CA SER A 171 -22.29 -19.72 4.39
C SER A 171 -22.35 -18.62 3.33
N LEU A 172 -23.54 -18.05 3.11
CA LEU A 172 -23.73 -16.99 2.10
C LEU A 172 -22.81 -15.79 2.37
N SER A 173 -22.66 -15.36 3.64
CA SER A 173 -21.71 -14.30 4.02
C SER A 173 -20.26 -14.62 3.62
N SER A 174 -19.82 -15.86 3.83
CA SER A 174 -18.44 -16.26 3.49
C SER A 174 -18.25 -16.35 1.98
N TRP A 175 -19.27 -16.82 1.26
CA TRP A 175 -19.27 -16.89 -0.19
C TRP A 175 -19.24 -15.49 -0.82
N THR A 176 -20.14 -14.60 -0.40
CA THR A 176 -20.16 -13.19 -0.81
C THR A 176 -18.82 -12.53 -0.53
N SER A 177 -18.24 -12.71 0.67
CA SER A 177 -16.93 -12.17 1.00
C SER A 177 -15.82 -12.66 0.07
N ARG A 178 -15.83 -13.96 -0.27
CA ARG A 178 -14.87 -14.52 -1.21
C ARG A 178 -15.04 -13.93 -2.61
N LYS A 179 -16.28 -13.85 -3.11
CA LYS A 179 -16.59 -13.32 -4.44
C LYS A 179 -16.18 -11.85 -4.55
N VAL A 180 -16.60 -11.00 -3.62
CA VAL A 180 -16.22 -9.57 -3.58
C VAL A 180 -14.70 -9.40 -3.65
N LYS A 181 -13.93 -10.11 -2.81
CA LYS A 181 -12.46 -10.04 -2.81
C LYS A 181 -11.79 -10.58 -4.08
N GLN A 182 -12.51 -11.36 -4.89
CA GLN A 182 -12.05 -11.90 -6.16
C GLN A 182 -12.58 -11.11 -7.36
N HIS A 183 -13.37 -10.06 -7.12
CA HIS A 183 -13.94 -9.25 -8.20
C HIS A 183 -12.80 -8.59 -9.00
N PRO A 184 -12.75 -8.76 -10.34
CA PRO A 184 -11.60 -8.31 -11.14
C PRO A 184 -11.37 -6.80 -11.06
N SER A 185 -12.43 -5.99 -11.19
CA SER A 185 -12.33 -4.53 -11.15
C SER A 185 -11.91 -4.02 -9.78
N LEU A 186 -12.45 -4.62 -8.70
CA LEU A 186 -12.05 -4.29 -7.33
C LEU A 186 -10.59 -4.67 -7.08
N SER A 187 -10.17 -5.85 -7.54
CA SER A 187 -8.79 -6.32 -7.40
C SER A 187 -7.80 -5.43 -8.15
N LYS A 188 -8.20 -4.94 -9.33
CA LYS A 188 -7.42 -3.98 -10.11
C LYS A 188 -7.28 -2.65 -9.38
N PHE A 189 -8.37 -2.10 -8.87
CA PHE A 189 -8.34 -0.86 -8.07
C PHE A 189 -7.43 -1.01 -6.83
N LEU A 190 -7.58 -2.11 -6.09
CA LEU A 190 -6.72 -2.37 -4.92
C LEU A 190 -5.24 -2.47 -5.31
N LEU A 191 -4.92 -3.10 -6.45
CA LEU A 191 -3.56 -3.14 -6.97
C LEU A 191 -3.03 -1.75 -7.33
N GLU A 192 -3.84 -0.89 -7.94
CA GLU A 192 -3.49 0.51 -8.21
C GLU A 192 -3.19 1.25 -6.90
N CYS A 193 -3.92 0.98 -5.82
CA CYS A 193 -3.62 1.48 -4.47
C CYS A 193 -2.44 0.78 -3.76
N GLY A 194 -1.68 -0.10 -4.45
CA GLY A 194 -0.54 -0.82 -3.88
C GLY A 194 -0.91 -2.00 -2.96
N ILE A 195 -2.16 -2.45 -3.00
CA ILE A 195 -2.68 -3.51 -2.12
C ILE A 195 -2.82 -4.82 -2.86
N TYR A 196 -2.16 -5.84 -2.33
CA TYR A 196 -2.26 -7.20 -2.84
C TYR A 196 -2.86 -8.14 -1.80
N LEU A 197 -4.05 -8.68 -2.07
CA LEU A 197 -4.85 -9.41 -1.08
C LEU A 197 -4.31 -10.81 -0.70
N LEU A 198 -3.28 -11.34 -1.38
CA LEU A 198 -2.69 -12.62 -0.98
C LEU A 198 -1.92 -12.47 0.34
N SER A 199 -2.00 -13.49 1.21
CA SER A 199 -1.20 -13.54 2.42
C SER A 199 0.27 -13.80 2.08
N ASP A 200 1.17 -13.38 2.98
CA ASP A 200 2.62 -13.62 2.87
C ASP A 200 2.94 -15.09 2.62
N TRP A 201 2.25 -15.97 3.33
CA TRP A 201 2.40 -17.42 3.25
C TRP A 201 1.91 -17.98 1.91
N ALA A 202 0.84 -17.44 1.35
CA ALA A 202 0.40 -17.79 0.01
C ALA A 202 1.41 -17.32 -1.05
N ILE A 203 1.95 -16.11 -0.89
CA ILE A 203 2.98 -15.55 -1.80
C ILE A 203 4.24 -16.42 -1.78
N LEU A 204 4.73 -16.79 -0.59
CA LEU A 204 5.89 -17.67 -0.43
C LEU A 204 5.62 -19.06 -1.00
N ASN A 205 4.44 -19.64 -0.73
CA ASN A 205 4.08 -20.95 -1.25
C ASN A 205 3.98 -20.97 -2.78
N ASP A 206 3.52 -19.90 -3.41
CA ASP A 206 3.31 -19.85 -4.86
C ASP A 206 4.59 -19.47 -5.63
N THR A 207 5.64 -19.04 -4.94
CA THR A 207 6.89 -18.60 -5.58
C THR A 207 7.85 -19.76 -5.78
N GLN A 208 8.38 -19.91 -6.99
CA GLN A 208 9.39 -20.94 -7.31
C GLN A 208 10.81 -20.43 -7.02
N PRO A 209 11.79 -21.28 -6.62
CA PRO A 209 13.16 -20.84 -6.34
C PRO A 209 13.85 -20.12 -7.50
N LYS A 210 13.59 -20.55 -8.75
CA LYS A 210 14.11 -19.88 -9.96
C LYS A 210 13.51 -18.49 -10.15
N GLN A 211 12.22 -18.35 -9.84
CA GLN A 211 11.52 -17.07 -9.91
C GLN A 211 12.03 -16.12 -8.80
N LEU A 212 12.27 -16.65 -7.60
CA LEU A 212 12.85 -15.90 -6.48
C LEU A 212 14.18 -15.26 -6.87
N GLU A 213 15.10 -16.06 -7.43
CA GLU A 213 16.41 -15.58 -7.86
C GLU A 213 16.31 -14.46 -8.87
N ARG A 214 15.43 -14.59 -9.88
CA ARG A 214 15.20 -13.54 -10.87
C ARG A 214 14.66 -12.26 -10.23
N ILE A 215 13.71 -12.37 -9.31
CA ILE A 215 13.12 -11.22 -8.64
C ILE A 215 14.16 -10.50 -7.78
N LEU A 216 14.86 -11.23 -6.92
CA LEU A 216 15.82 -10.64 -5.99
C LEU A 216 17.05 -10.05 -6.70
N SER A 217 17.49 -10.65 -7.81
CA SER A 217 18.61 -10.13 -8.61
C SER A 217 18.24 -8.96 -9.51
N GLN A 218 17.15 -9.07 -10.28
CA GLN A 218 16.83 -8.09 -11.33
C GLN A 218 15.99 -6.91 -10.82
N PHE A 219 15.14 -7.12 -9.82
CA PHE A 219 14.23 -6.10 -9.32
C PHE A 219 14.75 -5.43 -8.04
N HIS A 220 15.28 -6.21 -7.09
CA HIS A 220 15.79 -5.70 -5.82
C HIS A 220 17.32 -5.50 -5.78
N SER A 221 18.05 -5.92 -6.82
CA SER A 221 19.51 -5.80 -6.92
C SER A 221 20.29 -6.33 -5.70
N LEU A 222 19.78 -7.37 -5.04
CA LEU A 222 20.41 -7.98 -3.86
C LEU A 222 21.70 -8.71 -4.23
N THR A 223 22.60 -8.85 -3.25
CA THR A 223 23.87 -9.56 -3.45
C THR A 223 23.66 -11.06 -3.67
N ALA A 224 24.57 -11.72 -4.39
CA ALA A 224 24.51 -13.16 -4.62
C ALA A 224 24.45 -13.97 -3.31
N THR A 225 25.09 -13.49 -2.25
CA THR A 225 25.06 -14.09 -0.91
C THR A 225 23.67 -14.01 -0.27
N GLU A 226 22.99 -12.86 -0.35
CA GLU A 226 21.64 -12.69 0.19
C GLU A 226 20.61 -13.48 -0.62
N ILE A 227 20.75 -13.50 -1.94
CA ILE A 227 19.89 -14.30 -2.81
C ILE A 227 19.99 -15.78 -2.44
N GLN A 228 21.21 -16.28 -2.23
CA GLN A 228 21.42 -17.68 -1.84
C GLN A 228 20.82 -17.99 -0.46
N GLN A 229 20.96 -17.08 0.50
CA GLN A 229 20.33 -17.17 1.81
C GLN A 229 18.81 -17.26 1.70
N TYR A 230 18.18 -16.38 0.92
CA TYR A 230 16.72 -16.41 0.71
C TYR A 230 16.25 -17.63 -0.08
N LYS A 231 17.06 -18.17 -0.99
CA LYS A 231 16.77 -19.44 -1.68
C LYS A 231 16.74 -20.61 -0.70
N TRP A 232 17.73 -20.71 0.19
CA TRP A 232 17.73 -21.73 1.24
C TRP A 232 16.55 -21.57 2.19
N LEU A 233 16.24 -20.33 2.60
CA LEU A 233 15.08 -20.03 3.44
C LEU A 233 13.76 -20.49 2.80
N LEU A 234 13.55 -20.16 1.52
CA LEU A 234 12.36 -20.56 0.79
C LEU A 234 12.27 -22.08 0.63
N GLN A 235 13.38 -22.77 0.38
CA GLN A 235 13.43 -24.23 0.25
C GLN A 235 13.11 -24.93 1.57
N SER A 236 13.67 -24.47 2.70
CA SER A 236 13.33 -24.97 4.03
C SER A 236 11.85 -24.76 4.33
N TYR A 237 11.32 -23.57 4.03
CA TYR A 237 9.91 -23.25 4.16
C TYR A 237 9.03 -24.20 3.34
N HIS A 238 9.31 -24.39 2.04
CA HIS A 238 8.53 -25.29 1.19
C HIS A 238 8.55 -26.72 1.70
N THR A 239 9.69 -27.21 2.16
CA THR A 239 9.83 -28.61 2.63
C THR A 239 8.93 -28.88 3.82
N VAL A 240 8.95 -28.01 4.83
CA VAL A 240 8.18 -28.18 6.07
C VAL A 240 6.71 -27.81 5.83
N TYR A 241 6.47 -26.61 5.29
CA TYR A 241 5.13 -26.03 5.22
C TYR A 241 4.24 -26.71 4.18
N ARG A 242 4.77 -27.14 3.02
CA ARG A 242 3.95 -27.85 2.01
C ARG A 242 3.60 -29.27 2.43
N ALA A 243 4.54 -29.99 3.04
CA ALA A 243 4.32 -31.35 3.54
C ALA A 243 3.19 -31.37 4.58
N GLN A 244 3.22 -30.44 5.53
CA GLN A 244 2.18 -30.34 6.55
C GLN A 244 0.86 -29.77 6.00
N ARG A 245 0.89 -28.90 4.98
CA ARG A 245 -0.33 -28.48 4.26
C ARG A 245 -1.05 -29.63 3.57
N LEU A 246 -0.32 -30.60 3.02
CA LEU A 246 -0.94 -31.82 2.46
C LEU A 246 -1.66 -32.63 3.54
N GLN A 247 -1.11 -32.69 4.76
CA GLN A 247 -1.76 -33.33 5.90
C GLN A 247 -2.98 -32.53 6.38
N GLN A 248 -2.87 -31.20 6.49
CA GLN A 248 -3.96 -30.31 6.92
C GLN A 248 -5.12 -30.22 5.91
N ARG A 249 -4.86 -30.44 4.61
CA ARG A 249 -5.95 -30.54 3.61
C ARG A 249 -6.91 -31.68 3.90
N LYS A 250 -6.46 -32.77 4.53
CA LYS A 250 -7.34 -33.84 5.02
C LYS A 250 -8.28 -33.35 6.14
N ALA A 251 -7.89 -32.30 6.86
CA ALA A 251 -8.63 -31.66 7.95
C ALA A 251 -9.42 -30.40 7.53
N ARG A 252 -9.68 -30.19 6.22
CA ARG A 252 -10.55 -29.12 5.66
C ARG A 252 -10.11 -27.66 5.91
N THR A 253 -8.87 -27.38 6.29
CA THR A 253 -8.37 -26.00 6.37
C THR A 253 -7.91 -25.47 5.01
N SER A 254 -8.66 -24.50 4.45
CA SER A 254 -8.42 -24.00 3.08
C SER A 254 -7.36 -22.89 2.99
N LYS A 255 -7.19 -22.06 4.02
CA LYS A 255 -6.31 -20.87 4.00
C LYS A 255 -4.86 -21.19 4.40
N CYS A 256 -3.91 -20.50 3.77
CA CYS A 256 -2.50 -20.51 4.19
C CYS A 256 -2.36 -19.69 5.48
N GLN A 257 -2.26 -20.39 6.61
CA GLN A 257 -2.08 -19.82 7.95
C GLN A 257 -0.62 -19.45 8.21
N PRO A 258 -0.31 -18.53 9.13
CA PRO A 258 1.06 -18.30 9.55
C PRO A 258 1.71 -19.58 10.08
N PRO A 259 3.04 -19.77 9.88
CA PRO A 259 3.76 -20.89 10.45
C PRO A 259 3.61 -20.94 11.97
N SER A 260 3.35 -22.13 12.54
CA SER A 260 3.38 -22.35 13.98
C SER A 260 4.82 -22.28 14.52
N VAL A 261 4.97 -22.15 15.83
CA VAL A 261 6.29 -22.15 16.49
C VAL A 261 7.06 -23.44 16.17
N GLU A 262 6.39 -24.59 16.25
CA GLU A 262 6.95 -25.91 15.89
C GLU A 262 7.40 -25.96 14.40
N GLN A 263 6.65 -25.32 13.51
CA GLN A 263 7.04 -25.23 12.10
C GLN A 263 8.27 -24.36 11.90
N LEU A 264 8.40 -23.26 12.65
CA LEU A 264 9.57 -22.39 12.58
C LEU A 264 10.82 -23.10 13.09
N GLU A 265 10.72 -23.89 14.15
CA GLU A 265 11.83 -24.72 14.65
C GLU A 265 12.29 -25.71 13.57
N GLN A 266 11.36 -26.46 12.96
CA GLN A 266 11.68 -27.39 11.88
C GLN A 266 12.27 -26.70 10.64
N ILE A 267 11.79 -25.49 10.29
CA ILE A 267 12.35 -24.69 9.20
C ILE A 267 13.78 -24.26 9.54
N SER A 268 14.05 -23.87 10.79
CA SER A 268 15.39 -23.49 11.25
C SER A 268 16.36 -24.66 11.20
N ASP A 269 15.95 -25.84 11.68
CA ASP A 269 16.75 -27.06 11.59
C ASP A 269 17.06 -27.43 10.13
N LYS A 270 16.07 -27.31 9.25
CA LYS A 270 16.28 -27.60 7.82
C LYS A 270 17.20 -26.58 7.17
N LEU A 271 17.09 -25.31 7.54
CA LEU A 271 17.96 -24.23 7.07
C LEU A 271 19.41 -24.45 7.51
N ASN A 272 19.62 -24.81 8.77
CA ASN A 272 20.93 -25.16 9.31
C ASN A 272 21.57 -26.30 8.52
N ASN A 273 20.81 -27.35 8.25
CA ASN A 273 21.28 -28.48 7.46
C ASN A 273 21.61 -28.11 6.01
N LEU A 274 20.75 -27.33 5.33
CA LEU A 274 20.96 -26.92 3.93
C LEU A 274 22.11 -25.91 3.76
N SER A 275 22.34 -25.08 4.77
CA SER A 275 23.39 -24.07 4.76
C SER A 275 24.70 -24.52 5.38
N GLN A 276 24.81 -25.81 5.76
CA GLN A 276 25.99 -26.37 6.47
C GLN A 276 26.35 -25.57 7.73
N GLY A 277 25.34 -25.14 8.49
CA GLY A 277 25.50 -24.36 9.72
C GLY A 277 25.80 -22.87 9.52
N LYS A 278 25.83 -22.37 8.27
CA LYS A 278 26.12 -20.96 7.98
C LYS A 278 25.00 -20.01 8.42
N TYR A 279 23.75 -20.46 8.42
CA TYR A 279 22.60 -19.65 8.78
C TYR A 279 21.69 -20.37 9.78
N SER A 280 21.69 -19.89 11.03
CA SER A 280 20.80 -20.34 12.11
C SER A 280 20.00 -19.16 12.66
N TYR A 281 18.69 -19.33 12.80
CA TYR A 281 17.81 -18.29 13.33
C TYR A 281 16.95 -18.81 14.47
N GLU A 282 16.79 -17.97 15.49
CA GLU A 282 15.73 -18.11 16.47
C GLU A 282 14.34 -17.96 15.79
N PRO A 283 13.29 -18.64 16.26
CA PRO A 283 11.97 -18.67 15.62
C PRO A 283 11.39 -17.28 15.29
N ASN A 284 11.57 -16.31 16.18
CA ASN A 284 11.07 -14.94 15.97
C ASN A 284 11.82 -14.22 14.84
N ASN A 285 13.14 -14.38 14.78
CA ASN A 285 13.96 -13.80 13.72
C ASN A 285 13.68 -14.48 12.38
N LEU A 286 13.42 -15.79 12.41
CA LEU A 286 13.02 -16.56 11.23
C LEU A 286 11.67 -16.07 10.68
N MET A 287 10.68 -15.82 11.56
CA MET A 287 9.39 -15.27 11.16
C MET A 287 9.56 -13.90 10.46
N SER A 288 10.35 -13.00 11.07
CA SER A 288 10.65 -11.70 10.47
C SER A 288 11.34 -11.83 9.12
N LYS A 289 12.29 -12.77 8.96
CA LYS A 289 12.96 -13.01 7.67
C LYS A 289 12.03 -13.58 6.60
N LEU A 290 11.07 -14.43 6.96
CA LEU A 290 10.05 -14.91 6.04
C LEU A 290 9.10 -13.78 5.63
N GLN A 291 8.72 -12.89 6.55
CA GLN A 291 7.92 -11.69 6.27
C GLN A 291 8.68 -10.67 5.40
N GLN A 292 9.98 -10.51 5.62
CA GLN A 292 10.81 -9.67 4.76
C GLN A 292 10.84 -10.23 3.33
N LEU A 293 11.03 -11.55 3.18
CA LEU A 293 11.00 -12.22 1.88
C LEU A 293 9.64 -12.10 1.18
N SER A 294 8.55 -12.24 1.92
CA SER A 294 7.20 -12.08 1.37
C SER A 294 6.93 -10.62 0.95
N GLY A 295 7.48 -9.64 1.67
CA GLY A 295 7.48 -8.21 1.32
C GLY A 295 8.11 -7.96 -0.05
N TYR A 296 9.35 -8.40 -0.26
CA TYR A 296 10.04 -8.27 -1.55
C TYR A 296 9.24 -8.88 -2.71
N LEU A 297 8.62 -10.04 -2.47
CA LEU A 297 7.79 -10.72 -3.48
C LEU A 297 6.47 -9.99 -3.73
N ARG A 298 5.90 -9.37 -2.71
CA ARG A 298 4.66 -8.58 -2.79
C ARG A 298 4.90 -7.33 -3.62
N GLU A 299 5.98 -6.59 -3.37
CA GLU A 299 6.38 -5.41 -4.14
C GLU A 299 6.56 -5.74 -5.62
N TYR A 300 7.31 -6.80 -5.94
CA TYR A 300 7.46 -7.24 -7.33
C TYR A 300 6.11 -7.60 -7.98
N ARG A 301 5.22 -8.29 -7.26
CA ARG A 301 3.89 -8.67 -7.79
C ARG A 301 2.98 -7.47 -8.02
N ILE A 302 3.06 -6.44 -7.16
CA ILE A 302 2.35 -5.18 -7.35
C ILE A 302 2.89 -4.49 -8.60
N HIS A 303 4.21 -4.31 -8.70
CA HIS A 303 4.87 -3.64 -9.82
C HIS A 303 4.55 -4.30 -11.18
N VAL A 304 4.71 -5.63 -11.29
CA VAL A 304 4.45 -6.34 -12.57
C VAL A 304 2.97 -6.33 -12.96
N ARG A 305 2.06 -6.21 -11.99
CA ARG A 305 0.61 -6.16 -12.25
C ARG A 305 0.09 -4.73 -12.45
N GLY A 306 0.98 -3.76 -12.63
CA GLY A 306 0.63 -2.36 -12.90
C GLY A 306 0.14 -1.59 -11.67
N GLY A 307 0.38 -2.11 -10.47
CA GLY A 307 0.12 -1.40 -9.22
C GLY A 307 1.23 -0.41 -8.88
N TYR A 308 0.87 0.69 -8.23
CA TYR A 308 1.85 1.63 -7.70
C TYR A 308 2.43 1.04 -6.42
N LEU A 309 3.77 0.99 -6.32
CA LEU A 309 4.40 0.69 -5.04
C LEU A 309 4.02 1.78 -4.05
N ALA A 310 3.75 1.40 -2.80
CA ALA A 310 3.55 2.35 -1.72
C ALA A 310 4.81 3.20 -1.61
N LYS A 311 4.77 4.39 -2.20
CA LYS A 311 5.75 5.43 -1.91
C LYS A 311 5.39 5.91 -0.53
N GLU A 312 6.23 5.66 0.45
CA GLU A 312 6.12 6.33 1.74
C GLU A 312 6.09 7.83 1.46
N SER A 313 4.92 8.44 1.65
CA SER A 313 4.83 9.89 1.67
C SER A 313 5.68 10.37 2.83
N ILE A 314 6.68 11.20 2.53
CA ILE A 314 7.58 11.78 3.52
C ILE A 314 6.80 12.58 4.59
N ASP A 315 5.55 12.96 4.30
CA ASP A 315 4.69 13.76 5.19
C ASP A 315 3.71 12.92 6.04
N ALA A 316 3.57 11.60 5.79
CA ALA A 316 2.61 10.74 6.51
C ALA A 316 3.17 10.10 7.80
N ALA A 317 4.45 10.32 8.11
CA ALA A 317 5.11 9.75 9.30
C ALA A 317 4.65 10.38 10.63
N ASP A 318 3.87 11.47 10.59
CA ASP A 318 3.55 12.28 11.78
C ASP A 318 2.25 11.86 12.52
N THR A 319 1.56 10.77 12.15
CA THR A 319 0.27 10.42 12.78
C THR A 319 0.14 9.05 13.46
N ASN A 320 1.17 8.19 13.46
CA ASN A 320 1.10 6.90 14.16
C ASN A 320 2.13 6.69 15.28
N ILE A 321 2.83 7.74 15.72
CA ILE A 321 3.66 7.71 16.94
C ILE A 321 2.83 8.21 18.12
N SER A 322 1.79 7.46 18.50
CA SER A 322 1.02 7.74 19.74
C SER A 322 0.45 6.48 20.38
N ALA A 323 1.07 5.31 20.15
CA ALA A 323 0.68 4.09 20.85
C ALA A 323 1.78 3.02 20.85
N ILE A 324 2.99 3.34 21.30
CA ILE A 324 3.91 2.46 22.04
C ILE A 324 4.92 3.40 22.69
N ASN A 325 4.71 3.73 23.96
CA ASN A 325 5.76 4.30 24.80
C ASN A 325 5.91 3.37 25.99
N ASN A 326 7.09 2.78 26.11
CA ASN A 326 7.89 2.70 27.35
C ASN A 326 8.92 1.56 27.26
N SER A 327 9.98 1.71 26.44
CA SER A 327 11.32 1.18 26.79
C SER A 327 12.51 1.58 25.86
N GLU A 328 12.35 2.37 24.79
CA GLU A 328 13.45 2.67 23.83
C GLU A 328 13.87 4.16 23.74
N ASN A 329 13.66 4.93 24.81
CA ASN A 329 13.77 6.40 24.79
C ASN A 329 15.18 7.01 24.58
N GLU A 330 16.26 6.24 24.39
CA GLU A 330 17.60 6.82 24.17
C GLU A 330 18.06 6.74 22.70
N ALA A 331 17.83 5.62 22.00
CA ALA A 331 18.26 5.45 20.61
C ALA A 331 17.32 6.15 19.60
N GLU A 332 16.01 6.15 19.88
CA GLU A 332 15.02 6.85 19.07
C GLU A 332 15.15 8.38 19.19
N ASN A 333 15.56 8.86 20.36
CA ASN A 333 15.71 10.29 20.62
C ASN A 333 16.92 10.87 19.86
N GLN A 334 18.05 10.15 19.84
CA GLN A 334 19.23 10.54 19.06
C GLN A 334 18.97 10.51 17.55
N THR A 335 18.22 9.52 17.05
CA THR A 335 17.86 9.42 15.64
C THR A 335 16.90 10.53 15.22
N SER A 336 15.90 10.83 16.06
CA SER A 336 14.95 11.93 15.85
C SER A 336 15.65 13.30 15.89
N GLU A 337 16.58 13.50 16.83
CA GLU A 337 17.38 14.72 16.94
C GLU A 337 18.29 14.93 15.73
N PHE A 338 18.98 13.89 15.27
CA PHE A 338 19.80 13.94 14.06
C PHE A 338 18.95 14.30 12.83
N LEU A 339 17.78 13.69 12.64
CA LEU A 339 16.91 13.98 11.50
C LEU A 339 16.34 15.40 11.53
N LYS A 340 16.02 15.93 12.73
CA LYS A 340 15.61 17.33 12.90
C LYS A 340 16.70 18.31 12.50
N LEU A 341 17.97 17.98 12.76
CA LEU A 341 19.11 18.79 12.36
C LEU A 341 19.49 18.59 10.89
N TYR A 342 19.37 17.39 10.35
CA TYR A 342 19.77 17.05 8.99
C TYR A 342 18.82 17.61 7.93
N ARG A 343 17.50 17.53 8.14
CA ARG A 343 16.51 17.92 7.12
C ARG A 343 16.64 19.39 6.67
N PRO A 344 16.77 20.38 7.58
CA PRO A 344 17.00 21.77 7.18
C PRO A 344 18.30 21.93 6.40
N GLN A 345 19.36 21.23 6.80
CA GLN A 345 20.68 21.29 6.17
C GLN A 345 20.68 20.72 4.75
N PHE A 346 19.89 19.66 4.52
CA PHE A 346 19.69 19.11 3.19
C PHE A 346 19.05 20.13 2.24
N ILE A 347 18.00 20.80 2.70
CA ILE A 347 17.30 21.84 1.91
C ILE A 347 18.24 23.02 1.65
N GLU A 348 18.94 23.50 2.67
CA GLU A 348 19.91 24.61 2.53
C GLU A 348 21.03 24.26 1.54
N CYS A 349 21.56 23.03 1.58
CA CYS A 349 22.55 22.57 0.61
C CYS A 349 21.99 22.52 -0.82
N LEU A 350 20.72 22.12 -0.99
CA LEU A 350 20.06 22.12 -2.29
C LEU A 350 19.89 23.53 -2.84
N ASP A 351 19.45 24.49 -2.02
CA ASP A 351 19.27 25.88 -2.44
C ASP A 351 20.60 26.54 -2.81
N ASN A 352 21.64 26.29 -2.00
CA ASN A 352 22.98 26.80 -2.25
C ASN A 352 23.56 26.23 -3.55
N ALA A 353 23.36 24.94 -3.81
CA ALA A 353 23.79 24.31 -5.06
C ALA A 353 23.03 24.86 -6.27
N LEU A 354 21.71 25.01 -6.16
CA LEU A 354 20.87 25.60 -7.21
C LEU A 354 21.32 27.02 -7.54
N THR A 355 21.56 27.84 -6.52
CA THR A 355 22.05 29.22 -6.67
C THR A 355 23.42 29.24 -7.33
N THR A 356 24.38 28.51 -6.76
CA THR A 356 25.79 28.51 -7.21
C THR A 356 25.91 28.05 -8.66
N VAL A 357 25.29 26.92 -9.01
CA VAL A 357 25.39 26.35 -10.36
C VAL A 357 24.64 27.21 -11.37
N THR A 358 23.44 27.70 -11.02
CA THR A 358 22.65 28.53 -11.94
C THR A 358 23.35 29.86 -12.19
N GLU A 359 23.89 30.52 -11.17
CA GLU A 359 24.67 31.74 -11.33
C GLU A 359 25.96 31.54 -12.11
N ALA A 360 26.71 30.46 -11.84
CA ALA A 360 27.93 30.16 -12.58
C ALA A 360 27.65 29.99 -14.07
N ARG A 361 26.55 29.32 -14.42
CA ARG A 361 26.10 29.16 -15.81
C ARG A 361 25.62 30.47 -16.42
N VAL A 362 24.84 31.27 -15.70
CA VAL A 362 24.42 32.60 -16.17
C VAL A 362 25.64 33.49 -16.43
N LYS A 363 26.58 33.58 -15.50
CA LYS A 363 27.83 34.35 -15.67
C LYS A 363 28.62 33.87 -16.89
N LYS A 364 28.71 32.54 -17.11
CA LYS A 364 29.38 31.96 -18.28
C LYS A 364 28.70 32.30 -19.61
N ILE A 365 27.36 32.33 -19.64
CA ILE A 365 26.60 32.71 -20.84
C ILE A 365 26.65 34.22 -21.05
N GLN A 366 26.50 35.01 -19.99
CA GLN A 366 26.49 36.48 -20.02
C GLN A 366 27.82 37.06 -20.52
N ARG A 367 28.96 36.42 -20.19
CA ARG A 367 30.28 36.76 -20.76
C ARG A 367 30.33 36.69 -22.29
N LYS A 368 29.47 35.88 -22.92
CA LYS A 368 29.40 35.73 -24.37
C LYS A 368 28.25 36.55 -24.98
N ASP A 369 27.08 36.52 -24.33
CA ASP A 369 25.86 37.16 -24.81
C ASP A 369 24.87 37.37 -23.65
N ALA A 370 24.65 38.63 -23.29
CA ALA A 370 23.75 39.03 -22.20
C ALA A 370 22.27 38.76 -22.51
N ILE A 371 21.86 38.87 -23.78
CA ILE A 371 20.48 38.59 -24.20
C ILE A 371 20.22 37.09 -24.09
N LYS A 372 21.19 36.27 -24.50
CA LYS A 372 21.10 34.81 -24.36
C LYS A 372 21.08 34.35 -22.90
N ALA A 373 21.76 35.06 -22.00
CA ALA A 373 21.70 34.78 -20.57
C ALA A 373 20.29 35.04 -19.99
N LYS A 374 19.62 36.12 -20.41
CA LYS A 374 18.21 36.37 -20.07
C LYS A 374 17.31 35.26 -20.62
N LYS A 375 17.46 34.91 -21.90
CA LYS A 375 16.71 33.81 -22.53
C LYS A 375 16.92 32.47 -21.80
N PHE A 376 18.10 32.22 -21.24
CA PHE A 376 18.38 31.01 -20.44
C PHE A 376 17.56 30.97 -19.14
N ILE A 377 17.51 32.08 -18.39
CA ILE A 377 16.71 32.17 -17.16
C ILE A 377 15.22 32.01 -17.46
N THR A 378 14.69 32.77 -18.43
CA THR A 378 13.28 32.65 -18.82
C THR A 378 12.97 31.24 -19.32
N ALA A 379 13.86 30.60 -20.08
CA ALA A 379 13.66 29.22 -20.52
C ALA A 379 13.63 28.22 -19.36
N LEU A 380 14.42 28.43 -18.31
CA LEU A 380 14.41 27.57 -17.11
C LEU A 380 13.09 27.69 -16.37
N GLU A 381 12.59 28.91 -16.19
CA GLU A 381 11.32 29.20 -15.53
C GLU A 381 10.13 28.62 -16.32
N LEU A 382 10.07 28.87 -17.64
CA LEU A 382 9.02 28.33 -18.51
C LEU A 382 9.02 26.79 -18.51
N PHE A 383 10.19 26.17 -18.37
CA PHE A 383 10.32 24.71 -18.35
C PHE A 383 9.91 24.11 -17.00
N HIS A 384 10.53 24.57 -15.90
CA HIS A 384 10.36 23.95 -14.58
C HIS A 384 9.13 24.47 -13.82
N CYS A 385 8.73 25.72 -14.01
CA CYS A 385 7.66 26.36 -13.22
C CYS A 385 6.32 26.33 -13.94
N GLN A 386 6.35 26.49 -15.27
CA GLN A 386 5.15 26.52 -16.11
C GLN A 386 4.91 25.23 -16.90
N GLY A 387 5.84 24.26 -16.86
CA GLY A 387 5.68 22.94 -17.47
C GLY A 387 5.54 22.97 -19.00
N LEU A 388 6.13 23.98 -19.67
CA LEU A 388 6.00 24.17 -21.11
C LEU A 388 6.95 23.26 -21.88
N SER A 389 6.49 22.76 -23.02
CA SER A 389 7.33 21.93 -23.89
C SER A 389 8.45 22.77 -24.53
N MET A 390 9.56 22.12 -24.87
CA MET A 390 10.69 22.77 -25.54
C MET A 390 10.28 23.49 -26.85
N THR A 391 9.26 23.00 -27.54
CA THR A 391 8.70 23.61 -28.76
C THR A 391 7.94 24.90 -28.46
N GLU A 392 7.17 24.93 -27.37
CA GLU A 392 6.44 26.12 -26.94
C GLU A 392 7.36 27.18 -26.34
N ILE A 393 8.39 26.75 -25.61
CA ILE A 393 9.44 27.63 -25.10
C ILE A 393 10.13 28.32 -26.27
N ALA A 394 10.54 27.57 -27.31
CA ALA A 394 11.20 28.14 -28.49
C ALA A 394 10.40 29.30 -29.10
N LYS A 395 9.07 29.14 -29.20
CA LYS A 395 8.17 30.19 -29.69
C LYS A 395 8.15 31.42 -28.77
N ARG A 396 8.08 31.22 -27.44
CA ARG A 396 8.01 32.31 -26.46
C ARG A 396 9.31 33.12 -26.33
N ILE A 397 10.47 32.47 -26.48
CA ILE A 397 11.78 33.13 -26.34
C ILE A 397 12.43 33.47 -27.70
N GLU A 398 11.64 33.44 -28.78
CA GLU A 398 12.04 33.77 -30.16
C GLU A 398 13.26 32.98 -30.65
N LEU A 399 13.27 31.66 -30.40
CA LEU A 399 14.24 30.73 -30.99
C LEU A 399 13.59 29.98 -32.16
N LYS A 400 14.39 29.70 -33.18
CA LYS A 400 13.88 29.15 -34.46
C LYS A 400 13.41 27.70 -34.36
N ALA A 401 13.90 26.95 -33.36
CA ALA A 401 13.62 25.52 -33.25
C ALA A 401 13.84 24.97 -31.84
N GLN A 402 13.15 23.87 -31.52
CA GLN A 402 13.23 23.14 -30.25
C GLN A 402 14.67 22.80 -29.83
N PHE A 403 15.50 22.33 -30.76
CA PHE A 403 16.88 21.93 -30.45
C PHE A 403 17.74 23.08 -29.92
N GLN A 404 17.41 24.33 -30.26
CA GLN A 404 18.12 25.51 -29.76
C GLN A 404 17.84 25.72 -28.26
N VAL A 405 16.61 25.44 -27.81
CA VAL A 405 16.23 25.48 -26.39
C VAL A 405 16.93 24.35 -25.63
N THR A 406 16.95 23.13 -26.17
CA THR A 406 17.65 22.00 -25.55
C THR A 406 19.15 22.29 -25.38
N ARG A 407 19.78 22.90 -26.39
CA ARG A 407 21.19 23.30 -26.35
C ARG A 407 21.45 24.50 -25.44
N LEU A 408 20.46 25.39 -25.26
CA LEU A 408 20.54 26.52 -24.34
C LEU A 408 20.47 26.05 -22.89
N LEU A 409 19.50 25.19 -22.56
CA LEU A 409 19.27 24.71 -21.20
C LEU A 409 20.28 23.65 -20.75
N LYS A 410 20.65 22.72 -21.65
CA LYS A 410 21.56 21.59 -21.35
C LYS A 410 21.20 20.94 -20.01
N LEU A 411 19.91 20.58 -19.84
CA LEU A 411 19.35 20.14 -18.56
C LEU A 411 20.08 18.95 -17.94
N LYS A 412 20.56 18.01 -18.76
CA LYS A 412 21.36 16.86 -18.30
C LYS A 412 22.66 17.31 -17.63
N GLU A 413 23.38 18.25 -18.25
CA GLU A 413 24.60 18.82 -17.65
C GLU A 413 24.26 19.66 -16.43
N LEU A 414 23.14 20.42 -16.46
CA LEU A 414 22.72 21.27 -15.34
C LEU A 414 22.45 20.43 -14.09
N ARG A 415 21.69 19.35 -14.25
CA ARG A 415 21.39 18.41 -13.18
C ARG A 415 22.65 17.76 -12.63
N ALA A 416 23.55 17.30 -13.50
CA ALA A 416 24.81 16.70 -13.07
C ALA A 416 25.68 17.68 -12.26
N ASP A 417 25.78 18.93 -12.70
CA ASP A 417 26.50 19.98 -11.96
C ASP A 417 25.87 20.22 -10.59
N ILE A 418 24.53 20.31 -10.51
CA ILE A 418 23.81 20.49 -9.24
C ILE A 418 23.99 19.27 -8.33
N THR A 419 23.87 18.04 -8.85
CA THR A 419 24.12 16.81 -8.10
C THR A 419 25.48 16.83 -7.43
N ASN A 420 26.53 17.17 -8.18
CA ASN A 420 27.89 17.20 -7.66
C ASN A 420 28.06 18.26 -6.57
N GLU A 421 27.48 19.44 -6.77
CA GLU A 421 27.55 20.54 -5.80
C GLU A 421 26.78 20.21 -4.51
N VAL A 422 25.56 19.66 -4.62
CA VAL A 422 24.78 19.21 -3.46
C VAL A 422 25.55 18.16 -2.68
N LEU A 423 26.15 17.17 -3.35
CA LEU A 423 26.92 16.12 -2.67
C LEU A 423 28.14 16.69 -1.95
N ALA A 424 28.85 17.63 -2.55
CA ALA A 424 30.00 18.27 -1.92
C ALA A 424 29.59 19.05 -0.66
N LEU A 425 28.54 19.88 -0.73
CA LEU A 425 28.03 20.66 0.39
C LEU A 425 27.50 19.76 1.51
N LEU A 426 26.67 18.77 1.14
CA LEU A 426 26.01 17.88 2.08
C LEU A 426 27.00 16.96 2.79
N LYS A 427 28.02 16.44 2.09
CA LYS A 427 29.09 15.66 2.70
C LYS A 427 29.80 16.47 3.78
N ASN A 428 30.19 17.71 3.50
CA ASN A 428 30.84 18.58 4.47
C ASN A 428 29.95 18.85 5.68
N ARG A 429 28.65 19.04 5.46
CA ARG A 429 27.69 19.35 6.52
C ARG A 429 27.37 18.15 7.41
N VAL A 430 27.21 16.97 6.81
CA VAL A 430 27.00 15.72 7.57
C VAL A 430 28.26 15.36 8.34
N LEU A 431 29.45 15.51 7.77
CA LEU A 431 30.71 15.30 8.51
C LEU A 431 30.83 16.26 9.70
N TYR A 432 30.37 17.51 9.57
CA TYR A 432 30.30 18.44 10.70
C TYR A 432 29.32 17.98 11.78
N LEU A 433 28.13 17.50 11.39
CA LEU A 433 27.13 16.98 12.33
C LEU A 433 27.58 15.69 13.02
N VAL A 434 28.31 14.80 12.33
CA VAL A 434 28.75 13.50 12.88
C VAL A 434 29.97 13.65 13.81
N LYS A 435 30.76 14.72 13.67
CA LYS A 435 31.88 15.01 14.59
C LYS A 435 31.47 15.11 16.05
N SER A 436 30.23 15.49 16.36
CA SER A 436 29.73 15.53 17.74
C SER A 436 29.31 14.16 18.29
N TYR A 437 29.19 13.13 17.44
CA TYR A 437 28.64 11.82 17.81
C TYR A 437 29.62 10.64 17.62
N ALA A 438 30.80 10.83 17.00
CA ALA A 438 31.72 9.73 16.69
C ALA A 438 33.21 10.06 16.92
N SER A 439 33.99 9.05 17.32
CA SER A 439 35.46 9.12 17.41
C SER A 439 36.11 9.14 16.02
N LEU A 440 37.29 9.76 15.91
CA LEU A 440 38.00 10.03 14.65
C LEU A 440 38.20 8.78 13.76
N GLU A 441 38.45 7.61 14.36
CA GLU A 441 38.66 6.33 13.65
C GLU A 441 37.36 5.74 13.09
N LYS A 442 36.22 5.89 13.79
CA LYS A 442 34.91 5.46 13.29
C LYS A 442 34.39 6.38 12.19
N LEU A 443 34.80 7.65 12.22
CA LEU A 443 34.40 8.68 11.27
C LEU A 443 34.88 8.38 9.85
N GLN A 444 36.09 7.86 9.68
CA GLN A 444 36.65 7.49 8.37
C GLN A 444 35.94 6.28 7.75
N ALA A 445 35.57 5.27 8.56
CA ALA A 445 34.80 4.13 8.08
C ALA A 445 33.36 4.51 7.70
N LEU A 446 32.75 5.42 8.48
CA LEU A 446 31.42 5.95 8.23
C LEU A 446 31.38 6.91 7.03
N GLU A 447 32.45 7.64 6.73
CA GLU A 447 32.50 8.60 5.61
C GLU A 447 32.18 7.95 4.26
N SER A 448 32.67 6.73 4.02
CA SER A 448 32.37 5.97 2.80
C SER A 448 30.88 5.58 2.72
N GLN A 449 30.31 5.10 3.82
CA GLN A 449 28.89 4.71 3.90
C GLN A 449 27.96 5.93 3.77
N ILE A 450 28.32 7.04 4.42
CA ILE A 450 27.63 8.33 4.29
C ILE A 450 27.67 8.78 2.84
N THR A 451 28.83 8.72 2.18
CA THR A 451 28.95 9.13 0.77
C THR A 451 28.02 8.31 -0.13
N ILE A 452 27.95 7.00 0.06
CA ILE A 452 27.06 6.13 -0.72
C ILE A 452 25.59 6.50 -0.47
N ALA A 453 25.17 6.62 0.80
CA ALA A 453 23.79 6.95 1.16
C ALA A 453 23.36 8.34 0.65
N LEU A 454 24.24 9.33 0.77
CA LEU A 454 23.99 10.68 0.24
C LEU A 454 23.91 10.68 -1.29
N THR A 455 24.78 9.91 -1.96
CA THR A 455 24.75 9.77 -3.42
C THR A 455 23.43 9.18 -3.89
N GLU A 456 22.94 8.13 -3.23
CA GLU A 456 21.64 7.53 -3.53
C GLU A 456 20.49 8.54 -3.33
N GLN A 457 20.49 9.25 -2.19
CA GLN A 457 19.44 10.24 -1.89
C GLN A 457 19.39 11.37 -2.91
N VAL A 458 20.54 11.95 -3.29
CA VAL A 458 20.59 13.04 -4.29
C VAL A 458 20.25 12.52 -5.68
N THR A 459 20.69 11.30 -6.03
CA THR A 459 20.36 10.67 -7.32
C THR A 459 18.86 10.47 -7.46
N ASN A 460 18.18 9.99 -6.41
CA ASN A 460 16.73 9.82 -6.40
C ASN A 460 15.99 11.16 -6.56
N LEU A 461 16.42 12.23 -5.87
CA LEU A 461 15.83 13.57 -6.00
C LEU A 461 15.92 14.12 -7.44
N ILE A 462 17.03 13.85 -8.13
CA ILE A 462 17.25 14.32 -9.50
C ILE A 462 16.53 13.44 -10.52
N ALA A 463 16.44 12.12 -10.28
CA ALA A 463 15.66 11.20 -11.10
C ALA A 463 14.17 11.54 -11.08
N GLU A 464 13.62 11.93 -9.93
CA GLU A 464 12.24 12.45 -9.83
C GLU A 464 12.02 13.67 -10.72
N ALA A 465 12.97 14.62 -10.73
CA ALA A 465 12.91 15.80 -11.59
C ALA A 465 13.06 15.47 -13.09
N GLU A 466 13.73 14.38 -13.43
CA GLU A 466 13.85 13.89 -14.81
C GLU A 466 12.57 13.20 -15.30
N ILE A 467 11.95 12.39 -14.44
CA ILE A 467 10.65 11.77 -14.70
C ILE A 467 9.57 12.84 -14.86
N GLU A 468 9.54 13.85 -13.99
CA GLU A 468 8.61 14.99 -14.12
C GLU A 468 8.81 15.72 -15.45
N ALA A 469 10.05 16.02 -15.81
CA ALA A 469 10.39 16.72 -17.04
C ALA A 469 10.04 15.95 -18.34
N SER A 470 9.84 14.63 -18.25
CA SER A 470 9.47 13.76 -19.37
C SER A 470 7.98 13.41 -19.41
N ALA A 471 7.25 13.58 -18.31
CA ALA A 471 5.81 13.33 -18.23
C ALA A 471 5.00 14.51 -18.79
N SER A 472 3.96 14.22 -19.58
CA SER A 472 3.12 15.25 -20.21
C SER A 472 2.08 15.81 -19.23
N ARG A 473 2.14 17.13 -18.97
CA ARG A 473 1.08 18.09 -18.56
C ARG A 473 0.05 17.80 -17.45
N THR A 474 -0.01 16.65 -16.78
CA THR A 474 -1.16 16.35 -15.89
C THR A 474 -0.84 15.98 -14.44
N ASN A 475 0.40 16.08 -13.97
CA ASN A 475 0.70 15.76 -12.57
C ASN A 475 0.86 17.05 -11.74
N SER A 476 -0.06 17.24 -10.79
CA SER A 476 -0.11 18.35 -9.82
C SER A 476 1.01 18.32 -8.78
N ASN A 477 1.91 17.33 -8.81
CA ASN A 477 2.99 17.18 -7.85
C ASN A 477 4.33 17.54 -8.52
N ARG A 478 4.78 18.79 -8.33
CA ARG A 478 6.12 19.23 -8.73
C ARG A 478 7.17 18.50 -7.91
N SER A 479 8.28 18.07 -8.52
CA SER A 479 9.40 17.51 -7.76
C SER A 479 9.97 18.56 -6.81
N ARG A 480 10.56 18.12 -5.69
CA ARG A 480 11.21 19.04 -4.73
C ARG A 480 12.29 19.89 -5.40
N PHE A 481 13.03 19.30 -6.33
CA PHE A 481 13.99 20.02 -7.17
C PHE A 481 13.33 21.16 -7.96
N ALA A 482 12.23 20.87 -8.66
CA ALA A 482 11.53 21.88 -9.46
C ALA A 482 10.91 22.96 -8.58
N SER A 483 10.32 22.61 -7.42
CA SER A 483 9.77 23.60 -6.47
C SER A 483 10.85 24.57 -5.98
N ARG A 484 11.99 24.05 -5.50
CA ARG A 484 13.07 24.90 -4.99
C ARG A 484 13.73 25.74 -6.08
N LEU A 485 13.89 25.18 -7.28
CA LEU A 485 14.38 25.95 -8.42
C LEU A 485 13.43 27.10 -8.79
N CYS A 486 12.12 26.87 -8.76
CA CYS A 486 11.13 27.92 -9.03
C CYS A 486 11.14 29.00 -7.95
N GLU A 487 11.19 28.62 -6.66
CA GLU A 487 11.32 29.58 -5.56
C GLU A 487 12.58 30.44 -5.70
N TYR A 488 13.71 29.86 -6.11
CA TYR A 488 14.94 30.61 -6.41
C TYR A 488 14.76 31.59 -7.58
N LEU A 489 14.08 31.17 -8.66
CA LEU A 489 13.84 32.02 -9.82
C LEU A 489 12.87 33.17 -9.49
N ASP A 490 11.81 32.91 -8.72
CA ASP A 490 10.85 33.91 -8.24
C ASP A 490 11.53 34.96 -7.34
N LEU A 491 12.46 34.53 -6.47
CA LEU A 491 13.25 35.43 -5.61
C LEU A 491 14.22 36.31 -6.40
N ARG A 492 14.58 35.93 -7.62
CA ARG A 492 15.51 36.66 -8.49
C ARG A 492 14.81 37.66 -9.41
N GLU A 493 13.53 37.46 -9.72
CA GLU A 493 12.73 38.42 -10.50
C GLU A 493 12.25 39.63 -9.68
N LYS A 494 12.22 39.49 -8.35
CA LYS A 494 12.09 40.61 -7.40
C LYS A 494 13.43 41.33 -7.22
#